data_AF-A0A4U6P0I1-F1
#
_entry.id   AF-A0A4U6P0I1-F1
#
_cell.length_a   1.000
_cell.length_b   1.000
_cell.length_c   1.000
_cell.angle_alpha   90.00
_cell.angle_beta   90.00
_cell.angle_gamma   90.00
#
_symmetry.space_group_name_H-M   'P 1'
#
loop_
_entity.id
_entity.type
_entity.pdbx_description
1 polymer ?
#
loop_
_entity_poly.entity_id
_entity_poly.type
_entity_poly.pdbx_seq_one_letter_code
_entity_poly.pdbx_strand_id
1 'polypeptide(L)'
;MSAADRSQNFAVSSRDAALSNADLDVYVDKSGNRTDTLAVRKNAAEKGTPDSPQFQYAGAAVWQRTTANNSAVSATADAFTYGVETKASAMPLGGTATFVASLNGIATYADTALGLKGAGTLNIDFASGGLTGNGDFSTYGTDGGKVDTSNWYASARIASGSNAFSGSFTIGAPSNPAGSFDGRFYGPNHEELGAAWSWNTPTGGRAYLGTLLGRDLATLPANGGLDALRVNEAFETTGMQAQYILTSPTNSYMQRITSLTTPPVTMRYSEDSDSLVVNQFAVVSDVALTDAIRDAAASNASFDVYRTTKTETFGGVASEHPIEIRVLKPGAGNPTIALTYTSFATWSVGPVPSLYQSDVNETVLAYGRKTPDGAMPRSGSASYAAIIQGITTVPVSASATQRPYVITGDASLSYDFAAARMSGVMRPVATDRDSGQRYELGAQNFAGSSIVGSSSFSGQFEKEMTIRGIGTTNGSINGQFTGPQAQEFFALWNYGMIDPVNGGTLNMGGVMVGKQTQ
;
A
#
# COMPACT_ATOMS: atom_id res chain seq x y z
N MET A 1 -20.67 -19.56 -25.08
CA MET A 1 -21.21 -20.40 -26.18
C MET A 1 -21.30 -19.55 -27.43
N SER A 2 -20.50 -19.84 -28.46
CA SER A 2 -20.62 -19.15 -29.76
C SER A 2 -21.74 -19.76 -30.59
N ALA A 3 -22.57 -18.93 -31.21
CA ALA A 3 -23.50 -19.43 -32.23
C ALA A 3 -22.68 -20.02 -33.40
N ALA A 4 -22.90 -21.29 -33.72
CA ALA A 4 -22.04 -22.12 -34.58
C ALA A 4 -21.86 -21.63 -36.04
N ASP A 5 -22.53 -20.55 -36.45
CA ASP A 5 -22.60 -20.11 -37.86
C ASP A 5 -21.99 -18.71 -38.13
N ARG A 6 -21.19 -18.15 -37.20
CA ARG A 6 -20.59 -16.82 -37.38
C ARG A 6 -19.07 -16.90 -37.55
N SER A 7 -18.58 -16.36 -38.68
CA SER A 7 -17.15 -16.15 -38.96
C SER A 7 -16.90 -14.71 -39.39
N GLN A 8 -15.73 -14.17 -39.04
CA GLN A 8 -15.24 -12.85 -39.42
C GLN A 8 -13.71 -12.85 -39.38
N ASN A 9 -13.07 -12.21 -40.36
CA ASN A 9 -11.63 -12.00 -40.34
C ASN A 9 -11.33 -10.57 -39.88
N PHE A 10 -10.42 -10.42 -38.93
CA PHE A 10 -9.94 -9.12 -38.46
C PHE A 10 -8.48 -8.96 -38.88
N ALA A 11 -8.27 -8.17 -39.94
CA ALA A 11 -6.92 -7.88 -40.40
C ALA A 11 -6.19 -6.98 -39.39
N VAL A 12 -4.86 -7.04 -39.34
CA VAL A 12 -4.08 -6.12 -38.48
C VAL A 12 -4.38 -4.64 -38.82
N SER A 13 -4.66 -4.35 -40.09
CA SER A 13 -5.06 -3.01 -40.56
C SER A 13 -6.44 -2.56 -40.07
N SER A 14 -7.29 -3.46 -39.58
CA SER A 14 -8.59 -3.11 -38.99
C SER A 14 -8.48 -2.75 -37.50
N ARG A 15 -7.26 -2.69 -36.95
CA ARG A 15 -7.01 -2.22 -35.59
C ARG A 15 -7.39 -0.75 -35.46
N ASP A 16 -8.32 -0.45 -34.58
CA ASP A 16 -8.76 0.90 -34.26
C ASP A 16 -7.89 1.47 -33.15
N ALA A 17 -7.08 2.48 -33.47
CA ALA A 17 -6.15 3.09 -32.52
C ALA A 17 -6.85 3.92 -31.43
N ALA A 18 -8.06 4.44 -31.70
CA ALA A 18 -8.81 5.25 -30.74
C ALA A 18 -9.52 4.39 -29.69
N LEU A 19 -9.92 3.17 -30.06
CA LEU A 19 -10.56 2.22 -29.14
C LEU A 19 -9.55 1.30 -28.42
N SER A 20 -8.33 1.16 -28.96
CA SER A 20 -7.27 0.37 -28.33
C SER A 20 -6.55 1.14 -27.22
N ASN A 21 -6.04 0.43 -26.22
CA ASN A 21 -5.31 1.02 -25.09
C ASN A 21 -4.15 0.13 -24.63
N ALA A 22 -3.62 0.36 -23.42
CA ALA A 22 -2.51 -0.42 -22.86
C ALA A 22 -2.88 -1.89 -22.60
N ASP A 23 -4.16 -2.18 -22.29
CA ASP A 23 -4.65 -3.50 -21.92
C ASP A 23 -5.28 -4.28 -23.10
N LEU A 24 -5.84 -3.56 -24.08
CA LEU A 24 -6.68 -4.12 -25.15
C LEU A 24 -6.25 -3.62 -26.54
N ASP A 25 -6.26 -4.53 -27.51
CA ASP A 25 -6.33 -4.20 -28.93
C ASP A 25 -7.77 -4.36 -29.43
N VAL A 26 -8.30 -3.33 -30.08
CA VAL A 26 -9.65 -3.33 -30.63
C VAL A 26 -9.57 -3.31 -32.14
N TYR A 27 -10.23 -4.27 -32.79
CA TYR A 27 -10.34 -4.38 -34.23
C TYR A 27 -11.78 -4.10 -34.64
N VAL A 28 -11.98 -3.26 -35.64
CA VAL A 28 -13.30 -2.87 -36.15
C VAL A 28 -13.37 -3.14 -37.65
N ASP A 29 -14.31 -3.98 -38.05
CA ASP A 29 -14.65 -4.19 -39.46
C ASP A 29 -16.09 -3.72 -39.75
N LYS A 30 -16.26 -2.94 -40.82
CA LYS A 30 -17.54 -2.34 -41.20
C LYS A 30 -17.91 -2.80 -42.60
N SER A 31 -19.09 -3.40 -42.73
CA SER A 31 -19.64 -3.85 -44.01
C SER A 31 -21.10 -3.43 -44.13
N GLY A 32 -21.36 -2.36 -44.89
CA GLY A 32 -22.69 -1.78 -45.03
C GLY A 32 -23.22 -1.28 -43.70
N ASN A 33 -24.33 -1.84 -43.23
CA ASN A 33 -24.94 -1.49 -41.94
C ASN A 33 -24.49 -2.37 -40.77
N ARG A 34 -23.55 -3.29 -41.01
CA ARG A 34 -22.98 -4.20 -40.01
C ARG A 34 -21.63 -3.69 -39.53
N THR A 35 -21.42 -3.69 -38.23
CA THR A 35 -20.09 -3.47 -37.60
C THR A 35 -19.74 -4.64 -36.71
N ASP A 36 -18.61 -5.28 -36.99
CA ASP A 36 -17.99 -6.30 -36.14
C ASP A 36 -16.83 -5.66 -35.37
N THR A 37 -16.84 -5.80 -34.05
CA THR A 37 -15.82 -5.26 -33.12
C THR A 37 -15.24 -6.41 -32.31
N LEU A 38 -13.93 -6.63 -32.41
CA LEU A 38 -13.20 -7.62 -31.61
C LEU A 38 -12.28 -6.90 -30.65
N ALA A 39 -12.55 -6.98 -29.35
CA ALA A 39 -11.64 -6.53 -28.30
C ALA A 39 -10.82 -7.73 -27.82
N VAL A 40 -9.51 -7.66 -27.95
CA VAL A 40 -8.55 -8.71 -27.58
C VAL A 40 -7.65 -8.19 -26.48
N ARG A 41 -7.50 -8.96 -25.40
CA ARG A 41 -6.54 -8.64 -24.34
C ARG A 41 -5.12 -8.86 -24.82
N LYS A 42 -4.25 -7.90 -24.53
CA LYS A 42 -2.83 -8.00 -24.82
C LYS A 42 -2.18 -9.01 -23.88
N ASN A 43 -1.29 -9.82 -24.44
CA ASN A 43 -0.42 -10.72 -23.70
C ASN A 43 0.91 -10.03 -23.39
N ALA A 44 1.53 -10.40 -22.28
CA ALA A 44 2.83 -9.87 -21.86
C ALA A 44 3.75 -11.02 -21.40
N ALA A 45 5.06 -10.82 -21.55
CA ALA A 45 6.06 -11.73 -21.00
C ALA A 45 6.23 -11.54 -19.48
N GLU A 46 6.10 -10.30 -19.02
CA GLU A 46 6.08 -9.97 -17.59
C GLU A 46 4.77 -10.43 -16.96
N LYS A 47 4.84 -10.94 -15.74
CA LYS A 47 3.67 -11.47 -15.02
C LYS A 47 2.77 -10.39 -14.42
N GLY A 48 3.30 -9.16 -14.29
CA GLY A 48 2.64 -8.08 -13.57
C GLY A 48 2.68 -8.29 -12.05
N THR A 49 1.66 -7.77 -11.37
CA THR A 49 1.51 -7.80 -9.90
C THR A 49 0.15 -8.39 -9.50
N PRO A 50 -0.08 -8.67 -8.20
CA PRO A 50 -1.40 -9.12 -7.73
C PRO A 50 -2.55 -8.19 -8.12
N ASP A 51 -2.34 -6.88 -8.08
CA ASP A 51 -3.36 -5.88 -8.41
C ASP A 51 -3.50 -5.64 -9.93
N SER A 52 -2.45 -5.95 -10.70
CA SER A 52 -2.43 -5.81 -12.16
C SER A 52 -1.76 -7.02 -12.83
N PRO A 53 -2.42 -8.20 -12.85
CA PRO A 53 -1.86 -9.40 -13.47
C PRO A 53 -1.84 -9.28 -15.00
N GLN A 54 -0.73 -9.68 -15.62
CA GLN A 54 -0.46 -9.55 -17.07
C GLN A 54 -0.23 -10.88 -17.78
N PHE A 55 -1.08 -11.35 -18.69
CA PHE A 55 -1.16 -12.77 -19.09
C PHE A 55 -0.20 -13.19 -20.21
N GLN A 56 0.50 -14.31 -20.07
CA GLN A 56 1.45 -14.81 -21.08
C GLN A 56 0.85 -15.97 -21.90
N TYR A 57 0.17 -16.90 -21.23
CA TYR A 57 -0.30 -18.16 -21.82
C TYR A 57 -1.78 -18.13 -22.18
N ALA A 58 -2.58 -17.35 -21.45
CA ALA A 58 -4.00 -17.16 -21.66
C ALA A 58 -4.29 -15.81 -22.34
N GLY A 59 -5.09 -15.85 -23.39
CA GLY A 59 -5.71 -14.71 -24.04
C GLY A 59 -7.22 -14.70 -23.81
N ALA A 60 -7.81 -13.51 -23.94
CA ALA A 60 -9.24 -13.31 -23.82
C ALA A 60 -9.73 -12.36 -24.89
N ALA A 61 -10.93 -12.59 -25.40
CA ALA A 61 -11.56 -11.70 -26.35
C ALA A 61 -13.08 -11.63 -26.20
N VAL A 62 -13.62 -10.46 -26.54
CA VAL A 62 -15.04 -10.21 -26.70
C VAL A 62 -15.28 -9.75 -28.13
N TRP A 63 -16.09 -10.51 -28.87
CA TRP A 63 -16.51 -10.19 -30.22
C TRP A 63 -17.96 -9.72 -30.22
N GLN A 64 -18.18 -8.46 -30.57
CA GLN A 64 -19.49 -7.87 -30.75
C GLN A 64 -19.81 -7.70 -32.25
N ARG A 65 -21.03 -8.00 -32.65
CA ARG A 65 -21.59 -7.60 -33.94
C ARG A 65 -22.81 -6.75 -33.72
N THR A 66 -22.83 -5.59 -34.36
CA THR A 66 -23.98 -4.69 -34.40
C THR A 66 -24.50 -4.57 -35.82
N THR A 67 -25.81 -4.51 -35.96
CA THR A 67 -26.48 -4.24 -37.24
C THR A 67 -27.41 -3.05 -37.04
N ALA A 68 -27.12 -1.94 -37.71
CA ALA A 68 -27.93 -0.74 -37.67
C ALA A 68 -29.00 -0.78 -38.76
N ASN A 69 -30.26 -0.70 -38.37
CA ASN A 69 -31.38 -0.50 -39.30
C ASN A 69 -31.97 0.91 -39.07
N ASN A 70 -32.88 1.36 -39.94
CA ASN A 70 -33.44 2.72 -39.90
C ASN A 70 -34.12 3.11 -38.57
N SER A 71 -34.43 2.14 -37.70
CA SER A 71 -35.19 2.37 -36.46
C SER A 71 -34.67 1.60 -35.25
N ALA A 72 -33.62 0.78 -35.40
CA ALA A 72 -33.10 -0.06 -34.32
C ALA A 72 -31.66 -0.49 -34.60
N VAL A 73 -30.88 -0.66 -33.53
CA VAL A 73 -29.59 -1.36 -33.56
C VAL A 73 -29.78 -2.69 -32.86
N SER A 74 -29.45 -3.80 -33.53
CA SER A 74 -29.34 -5.11 -32.88
C SER A 74 -27.88 -5.43 -32.61
N ALA A 75 -27.60 -6.06 -31.47
CA ALA A 75 -26.26 -6.46 -31.07
C ALA A 75 -26.24 -7.93 -30.64
N THR A 76 -25.15 -8.60 -30.98
CA THR A 76 -24.81 -9.94 -30.49
C THR A 76 -23.36 -9.92 -30.03
N ALA A 77 -23.06 -10.59 -28.93
CA ALA A 77 -21.72 -10.62 -28.38
C ALA A 77 -21.33 -12.03 -27.96
N ASP A 78 -20.08 -12.37 -28.21
CA ASP A 78 -19.46 -13.65 -27.91
C ASP A 78 -18.20 -13.38 -27.07
N ALA A 79 -18.07 -14.06 -25.94
CA ALA A 79 -16.89 -13.98 -25.08
C ALA A 79 -16.18 -15.34 -25.06
N PHE A 80 -14.86 -15.33 -25.19
CA PHE A 80 -14.07 -16.55 -25.22
C PHE A 80 -12.64 -16.31 -24.73
N THR A 81 -12.03 -17.37 -24.20
CA THR A 81 -10.61 -17.43 -23.88
C THR A 81 -9.90 -18.40 -24.82
N TYR A 82 -8.61 -18.20 -25.00
CA TYR A 82 -7.76 -19.03 -25.85
C TYR A 82 -6.34 -19.04 -25.28
N GLY A 83 -5.46 -19.93 -25.73
CA GLY A 83 -4.10 -19.92 -25.23
C GLY A 83 -3.37 -21.24 -25.38
N VAL A 84 -2.20 -21.32 -24.74
CA VAL A 84 -1.41 -22.55 -24.63
C VAL A 84 -1.98 -23.39 -23.49
N GLU A 85 -2.76 -24.42 -23.82
CA GLU A 85 -3.44 -25.24 -22.81
C GLU A 85 -2.47 -25.99 -21.89
N THR A 86 -2.78 -26.01 -20.60
CA THR A 86 -2.10 -26.91 -19.66
C THR A 86 -2.47 -28.34 -19.96
N LYS A 87 -1.47 -29.22 -20.10
CA LYS A 87 -1.72 -30.65 -20.28
C LYS A 87 -2.43 -31.21 -19.05
N ALA A 88 -3.41 -32.09 -19.25
CA ALA A 88 -4.10 -32.76 -18.15
C ALA A 88 -3.13 -33.47 -17.18
N SER A 89 -2.03 -34.02 -17.68
CA SER A 89 -0.98 -34.67 -16.88
C SER A 89 -0.13 -33.70 -16.05
N ALA A 90 -0.21 -32.39 -16.32
CA ALA A 90 0.50 -31.33 -15.60
C ALA A 90 -0.42 -30.60 -14.59
N MET A 91 -1.70 -30.98 -14.52
CA MET A 91 -2.60 -30.51 -13.48
C MET A 91 -2.24 -31.13 -12.13
N PRO A 92 -2.24 -30.36 -11.02
CA PRO A 92 -2.02 -30.92 -9.70
C PRO A 92 -3.12 -31.92 -9.33
N LEU A 93 -2.74 -32.97 -8.60
CA LEU A 93 -3.68 -33.98 -8.09
C LEU A 93 -4.17 -33.65 -6.67
N GLY A 94 -3.66 -32.57 -6.06
CA GLY A 94 -3.98 -32.16 -4.70
C GLY A 94 -3.31 -30.83 -4.35
N GLY A 95 -3.63 -30.32 -3.16
CA GLY A 95 -3.22 -28.98 -2.72
C GLY A 95 -4.19 -27.90 -3.16
N THR A 96 -3.89 -26.65 -2.78
CA THR A 96 -4.71 -25.49 -3.09
C THR A 96 -3.90 -24.43 -3.83
N ALA A 97 -4.57 -23.63 -4.63
CA ALA A 97 -3.99 -22.44 -5.27
C ALA A 97 -4.98 -21.28 -5.24
N THR A 98 -4.44 -20.07 -5.25
CA THR A 98 -5.20 -18.82 -5.35
C THR A 98 -4.79 -18.12 -6.62
N PHE A 99 -5.75 -17.82 -7.48
CA PHE A 99 -5.52 -17.06 -8.71
C PHE A 99 -6.08 -15.66 -8.52
N VAL A 100 -5.27 -14.63 -8.79
CA VAL A 100 -5.78 -13.26 -8.93
C VAL A 100 -6.46 -13.13 -10.29
N ALA A 101 -7.69 -12.65 -10.28
CA ALA A 101 -8.57 -12.61 -11.43
C ALA A 101 -8.65 -11.19 -12.00
N SER A 102 -8.63 -11.10 -13.33
CA SER A 102 -8.98 -9.92 -14.09
C SER A 102 -10.17 -10.22 -14.97
N LEU A 103 -11.23 -9.41 -14.85
CA LEU A 103 -12.52 -9.62 -15.47
C LEU A 103 -12.82 -8.49 -16.46
N ASN A 104 -13.27 -8.86 -17.66
CA ASN A 104 -13.67 -7.92 -18.72
C ASN A 104 -14.95 -8.41 -19.38
N GLY A 105 -15.80 -7.51 -19.85
CA GLY A 105 -17.05 -7.91 -20.52
C GLY A 105 -17.94 -6.76 -20.97
N ILE A 106 -19.21 -7.08 -21.21
CA ILE A 106 -20.26 -6.13 -21.60
C ILE A 106 -21.50 -6.38 -20.74
N ALA A 107 -22.08 -5.29 -20.24
CA ALA A 107 -23.37 -5.26 -19.56
C ALA A 107 -24.39 -4.59 -20.49
N THR A 108 -25.42 -5.32 -20.90
CA THR A 108 -26.49 -4.81 -21.75
C THR A 108 -27.73 -4.52 -20.94
N TYR A 109 -28.30 -3.35 -21.15
CA TYR A 109 -29.54 -2.82 -20.58
C TYR A 109 -30.57 -2.63 -21.70
N ALA A 110 -31.78 -2.17 -21.36
CA ALA A 110 -32.85 -1.97 -22.34
C ALA A 110 -32.52 -0.92 -23.42
N ASP A 111 -31.70 0.08 -23.08
CA ASP A 111 -31.40 1.25 -23.89
C ASP A 111 -29.91 1.43 -24.20
N THR A 112 -29.02 0.71 -23.52
CA THR A 112 -27.57 0.90 -23.65
C THR A 112 -26.78 -0.39 -23.41
N ALA A 113 -25.54 -0.40 -23.87
CA ALA A 113 -24.54 -1.41 -23.53
C ALA A 113 -23.31 -0.71 -22.96
N LEU A 114 -22.84 -1.19 -21.81
CA LEU A 114 -21.71 -0.64 -21.07
C LEU A 114 -20.56 -1.63 -21.07
N GLY A 115 -19.33 -1.14 -21.23
CA GLY A 115 -18.15 -1.94 -20.97
C GLY A 115 -18.04 -2.22 -19.47
N LEU A 116 -17.48 -3.38 -19.10
CA LEU A 116 -17.23 -3.69 -17.70
C LEU A 116 -15.80 -4.19 -17.50
N LYS A 117 -15.20 -3.78 -16.38
CA LYS A 117 -13.87 -4.20 -15.92
C LYS A 117 -13.93 -4.47 -14.42
N GLY A 118 -13.28 -5.54 -13.98
CA GLY A 118 -13.25 -5.94 -12.59
C GLY A 118 -12.01 -6.76 -12.24
N ALA A 119 -11.93 -7.08 -10.95
CA ALA A 119 -10.88 -7.91 -10.38
C ALA A 119 -11.47 -8.82 -9.31
N GLY A 120 -10.66 -9.74 -8.79
CA GLY A 120 -11.02 -10.58 -7.65
C GLY A 120 -10.07 -11.76 -7.50
N THR A 121 -10.55 -12.81 -6.86
CA THR A 121 -9.76 -14.04 -6.67
C THR A 121 -10.56 -15.29 -6.98
N LEU A 122 -9.84 -16.34 -7.37
CA LEU A 122 -10.34 -17.70 -7.49
C LEU A 122 -9.50 -18.62 -6.59
N ASN A 123 -10.15 -19.34 -5.69
CA ASN A 123 -9.55 -20.34 -4.84
C ASN A 123 -9.88 -21.73 -5.37
N ILE A 124 -8.85 -22.54 -5.54
CA ILE A 124 -8.92 -23.86 -6.16
C ILE A 124 -8.40 -24.88 -5.16
N ASP A 125 -9.16 -25.96 -4.98
CA ASP A 125 -8.71 -27.16 -4.29
C ASP A 125 -8.60 -28.28 -5.33
N PHE A 126 -7.37 -28.66 -5.66
CA PHE A 126 -7.10 -29.67 -6.67
C PHE A 126 -7.46 -31.08 -6.23
N ALA A 127 -7.56 -31.34 -4.92
CA ALA A 127 -7.96 -32.65 -4.43
C ALA A 127 -9.46 -32.90 -4.64
N SER A 128 -10.29 -31.90 -4.37
CA SER A 128 -11.73 -31.98 -4.65
C SER A 128 -12.09 -31.62 -6.10
N GLY A 129 -11.20 -30.90 -6.78
CA GLY A 129 -11.45 -30.23 -8.06
C GLY A 129 -12.36 -29.00 -7.92
N GLY A 130 -12.62 -28.54 -6.69
CA GLY A 130 -13.49 -27.39 -6.43
C GLY A 130 -12.82 -26.07 -6.76
N LEU A 131 -13.56 -25.17 -7.39
CA LEU A 131 -13.17 -23.78 -7.64
C LEU A 131 -14.25 -22.86 -7.09
N THR A 132 -13.86 -21.89 -6.29
CA THR A 132 -14.73 -20.80 -5.82
C THR A 132 -14.06 -19.48 -6.11
N GLY A 133 -14.82 -18.42 -6.36
CA GLY A 133 -14.25 -17.11 -6.55
C GLY A 133 -15.22 -15.98 -6.29
N ASN A 134 -14.65 -14.81 -6.06
CA ASN A 134 -15.42 -13.60 -5.85
C ASN A 134 -14.57 -12.37 -6.17
N GLY A 135 -15.27 -11.26 -6.37
CA GLY A 135 -14.64 -9.96 -6.55
C GLY A 135 -15.66 -8.88 -6.82
N ASP A 136 -15.19 -7.80 -7.43
CA ASP A 136 -16.02 -6.68 -7.86
C ASP A 136 -15.70 -6.29 -9.30
N PHE A 137 -16.66 -5.62 -9.91
CA PHE A 137 -16.50 -5.00 -11.21
C PHE A 137 -17.25 -3.68 -11.25
N SER A 138 -16.81 -2.82 -12.15
CA SER A 138 -17.49 -1.57 -12.48
C SER A 138 -17.91 -1.56 -13.94
N THR A 139 -19.03 -0.92 -14.24
CA THR A 139 -19.47 -0.62 -15.61
C THR A 139 -19.08 0.80 -16.00
N TYR A 140 -18.84 1.01 -17.29
CA TYR A 140 -18.33 2.27 -17.82
C TYR A 140 -19.17 2.73 -19.02
N GLY A 141 -19.52 4.02 -19.00
CA GLY A 141 -20.16 4.73 -20.10
C GLY A 141 -19.22 4.91 -21.29
N THR A 142 -19.76 5.43 -22.39
CA THR A 142 -18.99 5.74 -23.61
C THR A 142 -18.02 6.91 -23.42
N ASP A 143 -18.25 7.75 -22.41
CA ASP A 143 -17.37 8.82 -21.95
C ASP A 143 -16.23 8.33 -21.03
N GLY A 144 -16.20 7.03 -20.73
CA GLY A 144 -15.28 6.43 -19.77
C GLY A 144 -15.66 6.64 -18.31
N GLY A 145 -16.78 7.32 -18.04
CA GLY A 145 -17.29 7.53 -16.69
C GLY A 145 -17.75 6.23 -16.07
N LYS A 146 -17.37 5.99 -14.80
CA LYS A 146 -17.86 4.86 -14.02
C LYS A 146 -19.35 5.05 -13.72
N VAL A 147 -20.17 4.06 -14.07
CA VAL A 147 -21.65 4.12 -13.96
C VAL A 147 -22.15 3.37 -12.74
N ASP A 148 -21.70 2.12 -12.55
CA ASP A 148 -22.16 1.24 -11.47
C ASP A 148 -21.01 0.38 -10.94
N THR A 149 -21.16 -0.16 -9.72
CA THR A 149 -20.25 -1.16 -9.12
C THR A 149 -21.06 -2.31 -8.57
N SER A 150 -20.67 -3.53 -8.86
CA SER A 150 -21.31 -4.72 -8.30
C SER A 150 -20.30 -5.80 -7.96
N ASN A 151 -20.73 -6.75 -7.13
CA ASN A 151 -19.94 -7.93 -6.81
C ASN A 151 -20.24 -9.06 -7.77
N TRP A 152 -19.27 -9.94 -7.94
CA TRP A 152 -19.44 -11.19 -8.66
C TRP A 152 -18.98 -12.38 -7.81
N TYR A 153 -19.55 -13.54 -8.11
CA TYR A 153 -19.24 -14.82 -7.49
C TYR A 153 -19.17 -15.91 -8.55
N ALA A 154 -18.23 -16.84 -8.38
CA ALA A 154 -18.08 -18.00 -9.24
C ALA A 154 -17.97 -19.29 -8.40
N SER A 155 -18.56 -20.37 -8.90
CA SER A 155 -18.41 -21.72 -8.32
C SER A 155 -18.34 -22.72 -9.46
N ALA A 156 -17.27 -23.52 -9.52
CA ALA A 156 -17.07 -24.48 -10.59
C ALA A 156 -16.35 -25.73 -10.12
N ARG A 157 -16.30 -26.73 -11.00
CA ARG A 157 -15.55 -27.97 -10.76
C ARG A 157 -14.67 -28.31 -11.94
N ILE A 158 -13.43 -28.70 -11.66
CA ILE A 158 -12.50 -29.25 -12.63
C ILE A 158 -12.98 -30.65 -13.01
N ALA A 159 -13.08 -30.92 -14.31
CA ALA A 159 -13.43 -32.25 -14.80
C ALA A 159 -12.30 -33.25 -14.50
N SER A 160 -12.66 -34.46 -14.08
CA SER A 160 -11.68 -35.50 -13.73
C SER A 160 -10.73 -35.79 -14.89
N GLY A 161 -9.42 -35.78 -14.61
CA GLY A 161 -8.38 -36.01 -15.62
C GLY A 161 -8.32 -34.95 -16.73
N SER A 162 -8.82 -33.74 -16.46
CA SER A 162 -8.88 -32.64 -17.42
C SER A 162 -8.25 -31.36 -16.87
N ASN A 163 -7.97 -30.41 -17.75
CA ASN A 163 -7.63 -29.02 -17.45
C ASN A 163 -8.85 -28.09 -17.61
N ALA A 164 -10.04 -28.62 -17.90
CA ALA A 164 -11.26 -27.84 -18.07
C ALA A 164 -12.09 -27.82 -16.79
N PHE A 165 -12.81 -26.72 -16.58
CA PHE A 165 -13.78 -26.58 -15.50
C PHE A 165 -15.07 -25.94 -16.02
N SER A 166 -16.18 -26.24 -15.34
CA SER A 166 -17.51 -25.71 -15.64
C SER A 166 -18.28 -25.46 -14.35
N GLY A 167 -19.14 -24.45 -14.36
CA GLY A 167 -19.90 -24.05 -13.18
C GLY A 167 -20.80 -22.84 -13.39
N SER A 168 -21.05 -22.13 -12.29
CA SER A 168 -21.93 -20.98 -12.22
C SER A 168 -21.18 -19.68 -12.00
N PHE A 169 -21.75 -18.61 -12.58
CA PHE A 169 -21.38 -17.23 -12.32
C PHE A 169 -22.59 -16.44 -11.84
N THR A 170 -22.42 -15.58 -10.84
CA THR A 170 -23.51 -14.81 -10.25
C THR A 170 -23.08 -13.37 -10.00
N ILE A 171 -23.96 -12.41 -10.25
CA ILE A 171 -23.74 -10.98 -9.98
C ILE A 171 -24.62 -10.53 -8.81
N GLY A 172 -24.10 -9.65 -7.95
CA GLY A 172 -24.80 -9.06 -6.81
C GLY A 172 -24.65 -9.89 -5.54
N ALA A 173 -25.50 -10.90 -5.35
CA ALA A 173 -25.47 -11.79 -4.18
C ALA A 173 -25.27 -13.25 -4.61
N PRO A 174 -24.57 -14.09 -3.82
CA PRO A 174 -24.36 -15.51 -4.16
C PRO A 174 -25.66 -16.32 -4.32
N SER A 175 -26.75 -15.86 -3.70
CA SER A 175 -28.08 -16.47 -3.78
C SER A 175 -28.86 -16.11 -5.04
N ASN A 176 -28.38 -15.17 -5.86
CA ASN A 176 -29.03 -14.82 -7.11
C ASN A 176 -28.96 -16.01 -8.10
N PRO A 177 -29.89 -16.10 -9.05
CA PRO A 177 -29.87 -17.18 -10.04
C PRO A 177 -28.56 -17.24 -10.79
N ALA A 178 -28.03 -18.45 -10.94
CA ALA A 178 -26.74 -18.70 -11.56
C ALA A 178 -26.81 -18.55 -13.08
N GLY A 179 -25.81 -17.90 -13.64
CA GLY A 179 -25.44 -17.97 -15.05
C GLY A 179 -24.37 -19.04 -15.29
N SER A 180 -23.62 -18.92 -16.39
CA SER A 180 -22.58 -19.90 -16.78
C SER A 180 -21.16 -19.40 -16.48
N PHE A 181 -20.27 -20.33 -16.12
CA PHE A 181 -18.84 -20.09 -15.93
C PHE A 181 -18.05 -21.30 -16.44
N ASP A 182 -17.45 -21.19 -17.62
CA ASP A 182 -16.76 -22.30 -18.28
C ASP A 182 -15.35 -21.88 -18.69
N GLY A 183 -14.35 -22.69 -18.40
CA GLY A 183 -12.97 -22.32 -18.64
C GLY A 183 -11.97 -23.46 -18.59
N ARG A 184 -10.69 -23.09 -18.71
CA ARG A 184 -9.55 -24.00 -18.73
C ARG A 184 -8.32 -23.38 -18.07
N PHE A 185 -7.36 -24.23 -17.70
CA PHE A 185 -6.01 -23.83 -17.31
C PHE A 185 -5.08 -23.72 -18.53
N TYR A 186 -4.20 -22.74 -18.48
CA TYR A 186 -3.22 -22.39 -19.51
C TYR A 186 -1.82 -22.32 -18.90
N GLY A 187 -0.81 -22.56 -19.74
CA GLY A 187 0.60 -22.59 -19.36
C GLY A 187 1.12 -24.00 -19.06
N PRO A 188 2.44 -24.22 -19.12
CA PRO A 188 3.06 -25.54 -18.91
C PRO A 188 2.73 -26.16 -17.55
N ASN A 189 2.56 -25.33 -16.52
CA ASN A 189 2.30 -25.73 -15.15
C ASN A 189 1.13 -24.91 -14.57
N HIS A 190 0.00 -24.84 -15.29
CA HIS A 190 -1.24 -24.23 -14.80
C HIS A 190 -1.09 -22.80 -14.24
N GLU A 191 -0.11 -22.03 -14.72
CA GLU A 191 0.23 -20.70 -14.20
C GLU A 191 -0.92 -19.70 -14.39
N GLU A 192 -1.78 -19.96 -15.38
CA GLU A 192 -2.90 -19.12 -15.76
C GLU A 192 -4.18 -19.94 -15.97
N LEU A 193 -5.32 -19.27 -15.90
CA LEU A 193 -6.61 -19.82 -16.30
C LEU A 193 -7.39 -18.77 -17.09
N GLY A 194 -8.35 -19.23 -17.87
CA GLY A 194 -9.27 -18.37 -18.60
C GLY A 194 -10.65 -18.98 -18.69
N ALA A 195 -11.67 -18.19 -18.39
CA ALA A 195 -13.07 -18.57 -18.46
C ALA A 195 -13.90 -17.57 -19.26
N ALA A 196 -14.93 -18.06 -19.93
CA ALA A 196 -16.04 -17.26 -20.40
C ALA A 196 -17.20 -17.39 -19.41
N TRP A 197 -17.94 -16.31 -19.22
CA TRP A 197 -19.06 -16.28 -18.29
C TRP A 197 -20.23 -15.49 -18.87
N SER A 198 -21.42 -15.80 -18.37
CA SER A 198 -22.63 -15.05 -18.68
C SER A 198 -23.59 -15.06 -17.50
N TRP A 199 -24.38 -14.00 -17.37
CA TRP A 199 -25.40 -13.89 -16.34
C TRP A 199 -26.55 -13.01 -16.83
N ASN A 200 -27.79 -13.40 -16.57
CA ASN A 200 -28.98 -12.65 -16.97
C ASN A 200 -29.87 -12.40 -15.74
N THR A 201 -30.54 -11.25 -15.69
CA THR A 201 -31.53 -11.01 -14.65
C THR A 201 -32.75 -11.93 -14.85
N PRO A 202 -33.30 -12.53 -13.78
CA PRO A 202 -34.43 -13.46 -13.89
C PRO A 202 -35.69 -12.81 -14.48
N THR A 203 -35.88 -11.51 -14.23
CA THR A 203 -37.02 -10.72 -14.70
C THR A 203 -36.81 -10.14 -16.10
N GLY A 204 -35.70 -10.46 -16.76
CA GLY A 204 -35.29 -9.82 -18.01
C GLY A 204 -34.79 -8.38 -17.80
N GLY A 205 -34.36 -7.75 -18.89
CA GLY A 205 -33.95 -6.34 -18.95
C GLY A 205 -32.47 -6.06 -18.67
N ARG A 206 -31.69 -7.03 -18.18
CA ARG A 206 -30.22 -6.95 -18.14
C ARG A 206 -29.58 -8.29 -18.48
N ALA A 207 -28.55 -8.23 -19.30
CA ALA A 207 -27.71 -9.39 -19.64
C ALA A 207 -26.24 -8.98 -19.56
N TYR A 208 -25.42 -9.91 -19.09
CA TYR A 208 -24.00 -9.72 -18.87
C TYR A 208 -23.26 -10.90 -19.48
N LEU A 209 -22.14 -10.62 -20.11
CA LEU A 209 -21.20 -11.62 -20.54
C LEU A 209 -19.79 -11.09 -20.51
N GLY A 210 -18.82 -11.99 -20.45
CA GLY A 210 -17.43 -11.58 -20.49
C GLY A 210 -16.47 -12.73 -20.36
N THR A 211 -15.23 -12.35 -20.15
CA THR A 211 -14.11 -13.24 -19.88
C THR A 211 -13.54 -12.94 -18.51
N LEU A 212 -12.96 -13.96 -17.88
CA LEU A 212 -12.14 -13.83 -16.69
C LEU A 212 -10.81 -14.53 -16.99
N LEU A 213 -9.71 -13.84 -16.81
CA LEU A 213 -8.38 -14.44 -16.77
C LEU A 213 -7.87 -14.46 -15.34
N GLY A 214 -7.24 -15.56 -14.93
CA GLY A 214 -6.66 -15.72 -13.60
C GLY A 214 -5.18 -16.06 -13.71
N ARG A 215 -4.35 -15.51 -12.83
CA ARG A 215 -2.95 -15.91 -12.67
C ARG A 215 -2.72 -16.43 -11.26
N ASP A 216 -2.00 -17.54 -11.14
CA ASP A 216 -1.59 -18.08 -9.86
C ASP A 216 -0.78 -17.04 -9.07
N LEU A 217 -1.29 -16.66 -7.90
CA LEU A 217 -0.70 -15.70 -6.98
C LEU A 217 0.71 -16.12 -6.56
N ALA A 218 0.99 -17.43 -6.46
CA ALA A 218 2.31 -17.94 -6.11
C ALA A 218 3.38 -17.61 -7.18
N THR A 219 2.96 -17.29 -8.40
CA THR A 219 3.88 -16.93 -9.49
C THR A 219 4.19 -15.42 -9.56
N LEU A 220 3.43 -14.61 -8.82
CA LEU A 220 3.53 -13.15 -8.81
C LEU A 220 4.55 -12.66 -7.78
N PRO A 221 5.14 -11.47 -7.99
CA PRO A 221 6.05 -10.88 -7.02
C PRO A 221 5.31 -10.59 -5.71
N ALA A 222 6.06 -10.62 -4.61
CA ALA A 222 5.64 -10.15 -3.31
C ALA A 222 6.77 -9.35 -2.68
N ASN A 223 6.44 -8.41 -1.81
CA ASN A 223 7.45 -7.65 -1.09
C ASN A 223 8.13 -8.55 -0.05
N GLY A 224 9.44 -8.74 -0.21
CA GLY A 224 10.28 -9.45 0.74
C GLY A 224 10.73 -8.56 1.90
N GLY A 225 10.93 -7.27 1.64
CA GLY A 225 11.38 -6.24 2.59
C GLY A 225 11.11 -4.86 2.00
N LEU A 226 11.56 -3.82 2.71
CA LEU A 226 11.37 -2.42 2.30
C LEU A 226 12.38 -1.96 1.23
N ASP A 227 13.43 -2.74 0.96
CA ASP A 227 14.53 -2.42 0.04
C ASP A 227 14.25 -2.78 -1.44
N ALA A 228 13.22 -3.58 -1.69
CA ALA A 228 12.81 -3.99 -3.03
C ALA A 228 11.29 -4.11 -3.16
N LEU A 229 10.59 -3.01 -2.87
CA LEU A 229 9.13 -2.93 -2.99
C LEU A 229 8.71 -2.99 -4.46
N ARG A 230 7.67 -3.77 -4.75
CA ARG A 230 7.16 -4.05 -6.10
C ARG A 230 5.65 -4.12 -6.18
N VAL A 231 5.00 -4.45 -5.07
CA VAL A 231 3.53 -4.56 -4.99
C VAL A 231 2.99 -3.59 -3.95
N ASN A 232 1.77 -3.12 -4.15
CA ASN A 232 1.09 -2.23 -3.21
C ASN A 232 1.14 -2.81 -1.79
N GLU A 233 1.60 -2.01 -0.83
CA GLU A 233 1.73 -2.46 0.56
C GLU A 233 1.49 -1.29 1.51
N ALA A 234 0.54 -1.48 2.43
CA ALA A 234 0.36 -0.58 3.56
C ALA A 234 1.25 -1.06 4.72
N PHE A 235 1.96 -0.12 5.36
CA PHE A 235 2.80 -0.43 6.51
C PHE A 235 2.09 -0.09 7.81
N GLU A 236 2.44 -0.81 8.88
CA GLU A 236 2.16 -0.29 10.22
C GLU A 236 2.99 0.95 10.45
N THR A 237 2.42 1.93 11.15
CA THR A 237 3.07 3.22 11.37
C THR A 237 2.87 3.70 12.80
N THR A 238 3.84 4.46 13.28
CA THR A 238 3.68 5.29 14.48
C THR A 238 4.49 6.56 14.32
N GLY A 239 4.10 7.63 15.00
CA GLY A 239 4.82 8.88 14.91
C GLY A 239 4.63 9.81 16.08
N MET A 240 5.56 10.75 16.21
CA MET A 240 5.56 11.82 17.19
C MET A 240 5.67 13.15 16.46
N GLN A 241 4.87 14.13 16.87
CA GLN A 241 4.85 15.47 16.30
C GLN A 241 5.13 16.55 17.35
N ALA A 242 5.93 17.54 16.94
CA ALA A 242 6.09 18.81 17.61
C ALA A 242 5.47 19.92 16.74
N GLN A 243 4.90 20.93 17.40
CA GLN A 243 4.43 22.15 16.77
C GLN A 243 4.97 23.35 17.52
N TYR A 244 5.46 24.34 16.78
CA TYR A 244 5.93 25.59 17.35
C TYR A 244 5.83 26.71 16.31
N ILE A 245 5.88 27.96 16.78
CA ILE A 245 5.86 29.13 15.90
C ILE A 245 7.30 29.63 15.74
N LEU A 246 7.70 29.91 14.51
CA LEU A 246 8.93 30.63 14.20
C LEU A 246 8.61 32.07 13.80
N THR A 247 9.26 33.03 14.46
CA THR A 247 9.14 34.46 14.15
C THR A 247 10.30 34.93 13.29
N SER A 248 9.99 35.56 12.15
CA SER A 248 10.94 36.18 11.21
C SER A 248 11.01 37.70 11.45
N PRO A 249 12.18 38.36 11.35
CA PRO A 249 13.49 37.82 10.96
C PRO A 249 14.37 37.39 12.15
N THR A 250 13.84 37.42 13.38
CA THR A 250 14.64 37.18 14.59
C THR A 250 14.97 35.72 14.85
N ASN A 251 14.40 34.78 14.08
CA ASN A 251 14.45 33.34 14.29
C ASN A 251 14.12 32.95 15.74
N SER A 252 13.14 33.62 16.32
CA SER A 252 12.69 33.35 17.68
C SER A 252 11.60 32.30 17.67
N TYR A 253 11.79 31.24 18.45
CA TYR A 253 10.81 30.17 18.60
C TYR A 253 9.82 30.52 19.70
N MET A 254 8.55 30.17 19.49
CA MET A 254 7.51 30.26 20.50
C MET A 254 6.78 28.93 20.61
N GLN A 255 6.46 28.55 21.84
CA GLN A 255 5.68 27.35 22.09
C GLN A 255 4.27 27.47 21.49
N ARG A 256 3.91 26.51 20.63
CA ARG A 256 2.53 26.31 20.16
C ARG A 256 1.80 25.26 20.98
N ILE A 257 2.49 24.16 21.29
CA ILE A 257 1.99 23.06 22.12
C ILE A 257 2.95 22.72 23.26
N THR A 258 2.41 22.31 24.40
CA THR A 258 3.18 21.98 25.61
C THR A 258 3.65 20.52 25.64
N SER A 259 2.93 19.65 24.94
CA SER A 259 3.19 18.20 24.85
C SER A 259 3.28 17.78 23.40
N LEU A 260 4.18 16.84 23.10
CA LEU A 260 4.21 16.21 21.79
C LEU A 260 2.92 15.40 21.56
N THR A 261 2.53 15.26 20.30
CA THR A 261 1.30 14.58 19.89
C THR A 261 1.61 13.40 18.97
N THR A 262 0.70 12.43 18.90
CA THR A 262 0.76 11.34 17.92
C THR A 262 -0.11 11.70 16.72
N PRO A 263 0.47 12.13 15.59
CA PRO A 263 -0.33 12.49 14.42
C PRO A 263 -0.89 11.23 13.73
N PRO A 264 -2.07 11.32 13.09
CA PRO A 264 -2.48 10.29 12.15
C PRO A 264 -1.58 10.40 10.92
N VAL A 265 -0.64 9.48 10.79
CA VAL A 265 0.30 9.37 9.68
C VAL A 265 0.21 7.97 9.09
N THR A 266 0.32 7.86 7.77
CA THR A 266 0.45 6.56 7.10
C THR A 266 1.60 6.59 6.13
N MET A 267 2.16 5.41 5.89
CA MET A 267 3.19 5.14 4.89
C MET A 267 2.76 3.90 4.14
N ARG A 268 2.81 3.95 2.81
CA ARG A 268 2.52 2.81 1.94
C ARG A 268 3.44 2.83 0.73
N TYR A 269 3.60 1.71 0.05
CA TYR A 269 4.13 1.69 -1.31
C TYR A 269 2.99 1.66 -2.31
N SER A 270 3.17 2.33 -3.44
CA SER A 270 2.19 2.45 -4.51
C SER A 270 2.80 2.07 -5.84
N GLU A 271 2.27 1.03 -6.49
CA GLU A 271 2.66 0.59 -7.84
C GLU A 271 2.42 1.69 -8.88
N ASP A 272 1.29 2.41 -8.76
CA ASP A 272 0.91 3.48 -9.70
C ASP A 272 1.97 4.59 -9.82
N SER A 273 2.66 4.89 -8.72
CA SER A 273 3.70 5.92 -8.67
C SER A 273 5.10 5.37 -8.54
N ASP A 274 5.24 4.04 -8.48
CA ASP A 274 6.48 3.32 -8.16
C ASP A 274 7.26 3.97 -7.00
N SER A 275 6.56 4.29 -5.90
CA SER A 275 7.17 5.06 -4.80
C SER A 275 6.50 4.81 -3.46
N LEU A 276 7.19 5.20 -2.39
CA LEU A 276 6.57 5.38 -1.09
C LEU A 276 5.62 6.57 -1.15
N VAL A 277 4.44 6.41 -0.58
CA VAL A 277 3.44 7.45 -0.40
C VAL A 277 3.22 7.65 1.09
N VAL A 278 3.35 8.89 1.52
CA VAL A 278 3.14 9.29 2.90
C VAL A 278 1.98 10.27 2.98
N ASN A 279 1.12 10.06 3.96
CA ASN A 279 -0.03 10.92 4.22
C ASN A 279 0.00 11.36 5.69
N GLN A 280 -0.23 12.65 5.91
CA GLN A 280 -0.42 13.21 7.25
C GLN A 280 -1.74 13.96 7.24
N PHE A 281 -2.86 13.26 7.45
CA PHE A 281 -4.24 13.71 7.19
C PHE A 281 -4.59 15.13 7.65
N ALA A 282 -3.98 15.62 8.74
CA ALA A 282 -4.22 16.96 9.28
C ALA A 282 -3.41 18.08 8.58
N VAL A 283 -2.39 17.71 7.81
CA VAL A 283 -1.37 18.62 7.27
C VAL A 283 -1.30 18.53 5.75
N VAL A 284 -1.29 17.35 5.13
CA VAL A 284 -1.35 17.21 3.66
C VAL A 284 -2.00 15.89 3.27
N SER A 285 -2.57 15.87 2.07
CA SER A 285 -2.93 14.65 1.36
C SER A 285 -1.70 13.81 1.01
N ASP A 286 -1.91 12.71 0.31
CA ASP A 286 -0.85 11.82 -0.19
C ASP A 286 0.27 12.59 -0.90
N VAL A 287 1.51 12.37 -0.45
CA VAL A 287 2.72 12.83 -1.12
C VAL A 287 3.50 11.59 -1.57
N ALA A 288 3.58 11.41 -2.89
CA ALA A 288 4.37 10.35 -3.51
C ALA A 288 5.85 10.76 -3.58
N LEU A 289 6.73 9.99 -2.94
CA LEU A 289 8.16 10.21 -2.82
C LEU A 289 8.91 9.73 -4.07
N THR A 290 8.55 10.32 -5.20
CA THR A 290 9.12 10.02 -6.52
C THR A 290 10.46 10.73 -6.73
N ASP A 291 11.20 10.30 -7.75
CA ASP A 291 12.44 10.97 -8.17
C ASP A 291 12.23 12.45 -8.54
N ALA A 292 11.03 12.85 -8.96
CA ALA A 292 10.71 14.22 -9.35
C ALA A 292 10.85 15.22 -8.19
N ILE A 293 10.61 14.78 -6.95
CA ILE A 293 10.74 15.61 -5.74
C ILE A 293 11.96 15.22 -4.89
N ARG A 294 12.80 14.30 -5.38
CA ARG A 294 13.98 13.84 -4.66
C ARG A 294 15.12 14.86 -4.79
N ASP A 295 15.65 15.30 -3.67
CA ASP A 295 16.86 16.12 -3.62
C ASP A 295 18.11 15.23 -3.59
N ALA A 296 18.71 15.05 -4.76
CA ALA A 296 19.89 14.21 -4.90
C ALA A 296 21.13 14.75 -4.16
N ALA A 297 21.23 16.06 -3.95
CA ALA A 297 22.39 16.68 -3.29
C ALA A 297 22.32 16.54 -1.76
N ALA A 298 21.12 16.57 -1.19
CA ALA A 298 20.89 16.33 0.23
C ALA A 298 20.83 14.84 0.60
N SER A 299 20.54 13.98 -0.38
CA SER A 299 20.52 12.52 -0.19
C SER A 299 21.92 11.92 -0.09
N ASN A 300 22.06 10.81 0.63
CA ASN A 300 23.34 10.12 0.84
C ASN A 300 23.18 8.60 0.97
N ALA A 301 24.21 7.88 1.44
CA ALA A 301 24.17 6.42 1.59
C ALA A 301 23.14 5.92 2.62
N SER A 302 22.79 6.75 3.62
CA SER A 302 21.84 6.39 4.67
C SER A 302 20.43 6.89 4.43
N PHE A 303 20.26 8.01 3.72
CA PHE A 303 18.98 8.69 3.60
C PHE A 303 18.67 9.14 2.17
N ASP A 304 17.39 9.07 1.82
CA ASP A 304 16.81 9.84 0.71
C ASP A 304 16.10 11.08 1.28
N VAL A 305 16.30 12.21 0.63
CA VAL A 305 15.68 13.50 0.98
C VAL A 305 14.76 13.92 -0.15
N TYR A 306 13.54 14.30 0.19
CA TYR A 306 12.51 14.77 -0.73
C TYR A 306 12.05 16.15 -0.31
N ARG A 307 11.80 17.04 -1.28
CA ARG A 307 11.36 18.41 -1.05
C ARG A 307 10.18 18.76 -1.96
N THR A 308 9.15 19.32 -1.36
CA THR A 308 7.96 19.81 -2.07
C THR A 308 7.37 21.01 -1.32
N THR A 309 6.23 21.53 -1.76
CA THR A 309 5.53 22.65 -1.12
C THR A 309 4.06 22.33 -0.95
N LYS A 310 3.46 22.82 0.14
CA LYS A 310 2.00 22.88 0.30
C LYS A 310 1.54 24.32 0.18
N THR A 311 0.51 24.57 -0.61
CA THR A 311 -0.15 25.88 -0.67
C THR A 311 -1.36 25.89 0.28
N GLU A 312 -1.39 26.84 1.22
CA GLU A 312 -2.56 27.14 2.05
C GLU A 312 -3.08 28.54 1.72
N THR A 313 -4.41 28.71 1.72
CA THR A 313 -5.02 30.04 1.53
C THR A 313 -5.70 30.46 2.82
N PHE A 314 -5.20 31.53 3.44
CA PHE A 314 -5.80 32.14 4.62
C PHE A 314 -6.15 33.61 4.35
N GLY A 315 -7.39 34.01 4.63
CA GLY A 315 -7.83 35.40 4.38
C GLY A 315 -7.73 35.84 2.91
N GLY A 316 -7.77 34.90 1.96
CA GLY A 316 -7.60 35.18 0.52
C GLY A 316 -6.15 35.28 0.05
N VAL A 317 -5.17 35.07 0.93
CA VAL A 317 -3.74 35.08 0.59
C VAL A 317 -3.22 33.65 0.56
N ALA A 318 -2.72 33.22 -0.61
CA ALA A 318 -2.03 31.96 -0.77
C ALA A 318 -0.61 32.04 -0.20
N SER A 319 -0.24 31.09 0.65
CA SER A 319 1.07 30.95 1.27
C SER A 319 1.63 29.57 0.96
N GLU A 320 2.90 29.52 0.55
CA GLU A 320 3.60 28.27 0.25
C GLU A 320 4.46 27.85 1.45
N HIS A 321 4.16 26.67 1.98
CA HIS A 321 4.92 26.04 3.05
C HIS A 321 5.90 25.04 2.46
N PRO A 322 7.22 25.19 2.69
CA PRO A 322 8.20 24.20 2.27
C PRO A 322 8.02 22.91 3.08
N ILE A 323 8.08 21.77 2.41
CA ILE A 323 8.03 20.44 2.99
C ILE A 323 9.36 19.75 2.73
N GLU A 324 9.96 19.19 3.78
CA GLU A 324 11.12 18.30 3.66
C GLU A 324 10.82 16.96 4.32
N ILE A 325 11.07 15.88 3.60
CA ILE A 325 10.88 14.50 4.06
C ILE A 325 12.22 13.78 3.89
N ARG A 326 12.76 13.25 4.99
CA ARG A 326 14.00 12.45 4.97
C ARG A 326 13.69 11.03 5.41
N VAL A 327 13.93 10.07 4.54
CA VAL A 327 13.61 8.65 4.75
C VAL A 327 14.91 7.87 4.92
N LEU A 328 15.01 7.04 5.97
CA LEU A 328 16.13 6.11 6.11
C LEU A 328 16.03 5.03 5.03
N LYS A 329 17.11 4.83 4.28
CA LYS A 329 17.19 3.77 3.27
C LYS A 329 17.18 2.39 3.91
N PRO A 330 16.21 1.52 3.62
CA PRO A 330 16.31 0.12 4.03
C PRO A 330 17.43 -0.60 3.26
N GLY A 331 17.87 -1.72 3.80
CA GLY A 331 18.83 -2.65 3.19
C GLY A 331 20.11 -2.82 4.01
N ALA A 332 20.80 -3.94 3.75
CA ALA A 332 22.06 -4.28 4.42
C ALA A 332 23.21 -3.28 4.17
N GLY A 333 23.10 -2.45 3.13
CA GLY A 333 24.09 -1.45 2.76
C GLY A 333 23.98 -0.12 3.51
N ASN A 334 22.94 0.09 4.35
CA ASN A 334 22.80 1.35 5.07
C ASN A 334 23.83 1.42 6.23
N PRO A 335 24.74 2.42 6.24
CA PRO A 335 25.79 2.51 7.24
C PRO A 335 25.32 3.02 8.60
N THR A 336 24.09 3.56 8.69
CA THR A 336 23.49 4.02 9.96
C THR A 336 22.87 2.86 10.72
N ILE A 337 22.00 2.09 10.07
CA ILE A 337 21.45 0.83 10.61
C ILE A 337 20.90 0.00 9.45
N ALA A 338 21.27 -1.27 9.40
CA ALA A 338 20.96 -2.17 8.29
C ALA A 338 19.57 -2.83 8.43
N LEU A 339 18.47 -2.07 8.29
CA LEU A 339 17.10 -2.58 8.46
C LEU A 339 16.49 -3.12 7.16
N THR A 340 15.65 -4.15 7.24
CA THR A 340 15.01 -4.83 6.10
C THR A 340 13.50 -4.68 6.12
N TYR A 341 12.87 -4.71 7.29
CA TYR A 341 11.41 -4.77 7.48
C TYR A 341 10.85 -3.53 8.16
N THR A 342 11.71 -2.71 8.76
CA THR A 342 11.40 -1.43 9.39
C THR A 342 12.22 -0.30 8.78
N SER A 343 11.67 0.90 8.79
CA SER A 343 12.43 2.13 8.57
C SER A 343 11.79 3.29 9.35
N PHE A 344 12.37 4.48 9.22
CA PHE A 344 11.80 5.70 9.76
C PHE A 344 11.98 6.86 8.79
N ALA A 345 11.16 7.89 8.97
CA ALA A 345 11.27 9.14 8.26
C ALA A 345 11.10 10.33 9.20
N THR A 346 11.74 11.45 8.85
CA THR A 346 11.42 12.77 9.41
C THR A 346 10.66 13.57 8.38
N TRP A 347 9.60 14.21 8.80
CA TRP A 347 8.76 15.08 8.00
C TRP A 347 8.76 16.46 8.65
N SER A 348 9.02 17.51 7.88
CA SER A 348 8.90 18.88 8.36
C SER A 348 8.08 19.73 7.40
N VAL A 349 7.16 20.53 7.95
CA VAL A 349 6.54 21.65 7.26
C VAL A 349 7.17 22.90 7.84
N GLY A 350 8.02 23.54 7.04
CA GLY A 350 8.81 24.69 7.42
C GLY A 350 8.01 26.00 7.42
N PRO A 351 8.66 27.08 7.91
CA PRO A 351 8.04 28.40 7.97
C PRO A 351 7.78 28.96 6.57
N VAL A 352 6.73 29.79 6.45
CA VAL A 352 6.45 30.55 5.23
C VAL A 352 7.36 31.79 5.23
N PRO A 353 8.25 31.96 4.23
CA PRO A 353 9.21 33.07 4.23
C PRO A 353 8.58 34.46 4.24
N SER A 354 7.37 34.61 3.69
CA SER A 354 6.65 35.88 3.59
C SER A 354 5.88 36.28 4.85
N LEU A 355 5.79 35.42 5.86
CA LEU A 355 5.03 35.68 7.09
C LEU A 355 5.95 36.08 8.24
N TYR A 356 5.49 37.04 9.06
CA TYR A 356 6.16 37.44 10.29
C TYR A 356 6.20 36.29 11.32
N GLN A 357 5.13 35.51 11.40
CA GLN A 357 5.03 34.31 12.23
C GLN A 357 4.52 33.15 11.38
N SER A 358 5.18 32.00 11.49
CA SER A 358 4.79 30.78 10.79
C SER A 358 4.73 29.60 11.74
N ASP A 359 3.69 28.79 11.61
CA ASP A 359 3.65 27.47 12.23
C ASP A 359 4.65 26.54 11.56
N VAL A 360 5.42 25.85 12.39
CA VAL A 360 6.33 24.78 11.99
C VAL A 360 5.83 23.48 12.59
N ASN A 361 5.69 22.47 11.74
CA ASN A 361 5.33 21.12 12.14
C ASN A 361 6.51 20.20 11.89
N GLU A 362 6.96 19.49 12.90
CA GLU A 362 7.96 18.44 12.77
C GLU A 362 7.38 17.12 13.19
N THR A 363 7.59 16.09 12.40
CA THR A 363 7.10 14.75 12.68
C THR A 363 8.21 13.76 12.46
N VAL A 364 8.37 12.87 13.42
CA VAL A 364 9.19 11.67 13.29
C VAL A 364 8.25 10.50 13.22
N LEU A 365 8.39 9.65 12.21
CA LEU A 365 7.58 8.46 12.08
C LEU A 365 8.45 7.24 11.82
N ALA A 366 8.01 6.10 12.32
CA ALA A 366 8.55 4.80 11.99
C ALA A 366 7.46 3.98 11.32
N TYR A 367 7.89 3.11 10.41
CA TYR A 367 6.99 2.26 9.67
C TYR A 367 7.64 0.92 9.36
N GLY A 368 6.81 -0.10 9.17
CA GLY A 368 7.33 -1.40 8.81
C GLY A 368 6.26 -2.47 8.63
N ARG A 369 6.74 -3.65 8.24
CA ARG A 369 5.92 -4.84 8.01
C ARG A 369 5.75 -5.59 9.31
N LYS A 370 4.57 -5.53 9.91
CA LYS A 370 4.22 -6.24 11.16
C LYS A 370 4.58 -7.71 11.10
N THR A 371 5.23 -8.22 12.14
CA THR A 371 5.36 -9.68 12.32
C THR A 371 3.96 -10.27 12.53
N PRO A 372 3.52 -11.24 11.72
CA PRO A 372 2.25 -11.91 11.95
C PRO A 372 2.22 -12.55 13.34
N ASP A 373 1.12 -12.40 14.09
CA ASP A 373 1.01 -12.94 15.47
C ASP A 373 1.20 -14.48 15.50
N GLY A 374 0.85 -15.17 14.42
CA GLY A 374 1.11 -16.61 14.26
C GLY A 374 2.61 -16.96 14.20
N ALA A 375 3.43 -16.04 13.68
CA ALA A 375 4.87 -16.20 13.47
C ALA A 375 5.73 -15.58 14.57
N MET A 376 5.13 -14.88 15.54
CA MET A 376 5.84 -14.38 16.72
C MET A 376 6.47 -15.55 17.51
N PRO A 377 7.76 -15.44 17.89
CA PRO A 377 8.36 -16.41 18.81
C PRO A 377 7.60 -16.46 20.14
N ARG A 378 7.44 -17.66 20.69
CA ARG A 378 6.75 -17.92 21.97
C ARG A 378 7.70 -18.41 23.07
N SER A 379 8.99 -18.51 22.75
CA SER A 379 10.04 -18.97 23.63
C SER A 379 11.38 -18.35 23.23
N GLY A 380 12.36 -18.43 24.13
CA GLY A 380 13.68 -17.84 23.94
C GLY A 380 13.69 -16.33 24.20
N SER A 381 14.85 -15.73 23.95
CA SER A 381 15.09 -14.29 24.12
C SER A 381 15.88 -13.75 22.94
N ALA A 382 15.70 -12.48 22.62
CA ALA A 382 16.46 -11.77 21.60
C ALA A 382 17.04 -10.47 22.14
N SER A 383 18.19 -10.08 21.61
CA SER A 383 18.78 -8.76 21.84
C SER A 383 18.80 -7.95 20.56
N TYR A 384 18.43 -6.68 20.65
CA TYR A 384 18.36 -5.76 19.52
C TYR A 384 19.26 -4.56 19.74
N ALA A 385 20.03 -4.21 18.70
CA ALA A 385 20.66 -2.91 18.59
C ALA A 385 19.71 -1.95 17.88
N ALA A 386 19.59 -0.74 18.40
CA ALA A 386 18.62 0.23 17.91
C ALA A 386 19.24 1.63 17.86
N ILE A 387 18.59 2.48 17.08
CA ILE A 387 18.84 3.92 17.04
C ILE A 387 17.54 4.66 17.33
N ILE A 388 17.66 5.90 17.79
CA ILE A 388 16.52 6.79 18.00
C ILE A 388 16.61 8.01 17.09
N GLN A 389 15.44 8.47 16.66
CA GLN A 389 15.24 9.79 16.07
C GLN A 389 14.07 10.43 16.82
N GLY A 390 14.28 11.64 17.31
CA GLY A 390 13.30 12.37 18.09
C GLY A 390 13.39 13.87 17.90
N ILE A 391 12.48 14.55 18.56
CA ILE A 391 12.24 15.99 18.55
C ILE A 391 11.82 16.42 19.95
N THR A 392 11.90 17.73 20.23
CA THR A 392 11.42 18.31 21.48
C THR A 392 10.33 19.34 21.24
N THR A 393 9.57 19.64 22.29
CA THR A 393 8.84 20.91 22.34
C THR A 393 9.82 22.09 22.52
N VAL A 394 9.32 23.31 22.37
CA VAL A 394 10.07 24.54 22.64
C VAL A 394 9.96 24.90 24.14
N PRO A 395 11.07 25.32 24.80
CA PRO A 395 11.04 25.74 26.19
C PRO A 395 10.08 26.89 26.47
N VAL A 396 9.32 26.81 27.57
CA VAL A 396 8.54 27.96 28.07
C VAL A 396 9.48 28.83 28.91
N SER A 397 10.05 29.88 28.32
CA SER A 397 10.96 30.81 29.03
C SER A 397 10.67 32.28 28.71
N ALA A 398 10.93 33.20 29.65
CA ALA A 398 10.91 34.64 29.34
C ALA A 398 12.20 35.12 28.64
N SER A 399 13.18 34.22 28.41
CA SER A 399 14.44 34.51 27.72
C SER A 399 14.33 34.30 26.21
N ALA A 400 15.09 35.07 25.43
CA ALA A 400 15.16 35.05 23.96
C ALA A 400 15.85 33.80 23.36
N THR A 401 16.25 32.82 24.18
CA THR A 401 17.04 31.63 23.79
C THR A 401 16.21 30.33 23.75
N GLN A 402 14.90 30.43 23.47
CA GLN A 402 14.06 29.25 23.28
C GLN A 402 14.40 28.56 21.97
N ARG A 403 14.82 27.29 22.00
CA ARG A 403 15.15 26.53 20.78
C ARG A 403 14.68 25.09 20.89
N PRO A 404 14.13 24.51 19.79
CA PRO A 404 13.87 23.09 19.71
C PRO A 404 15.17 22.32 19.48
N TYR A 405 15.17 21.05 19.89
CA TYR A 405 16.28 20.14 19.67
C TYR A 405 15.86 18.97 18.79
N VAL A 406 16.78 18.53 17.94
CA VAL A 406 16.72 17.21 17.31
C VAL A 406 17.35 16.21 18.27
N ILE A 407 16.64 15.12 18.55
CA ILE A 407 17.15 14.04 19.40
C ILE A 407 17.62 12.89 18.53
N THR A 408 18.85 12.42 18.74
CA THR A 408 19.41 11.22 18.09
C THR A 408 20.12 10.37 19.14
N GLY A 409 20.53 9.16 18.80
CA GLY A 409 21.35 8.34 19.69
C GLY A 409 21.14 6.85 19.48
N ASP A 410 21.86 6.09 20.29
CA ASP A 410 21.77 4.63 20.28
C ASP A 410 20.82 4.13 21.36
N ALA A 411 20.25 2.96 21.12
CA ALA A 411 19.44 2.24 22.08
C ALA A 411 19.69 0.73 21.97
N SER A 412 19.32 0.00 23.02
CA SER A 412 19.29 -1.46 22.99
C SER A 412 18.04 -1.98 23.69
N LEU A 413 17.51 -3.08 23.17
CA LEU A 413 16.34 -3.77 23.70
C LEU A 413 16.70 -5.25 23.91
N SER A 414 16.42 -5.78 25.09
CA SER A 414 16.38 -7.22 25.36
C SER A 414 14.92 -7.64 25.53
N TYR A 415 14.52 -8.72 24.86
CA TYR A 415 13.15 -9.23 24.92
C TYR A 415 13.15 -10.73 25.24
N ASP A 416 12.39 -11.13 26.26
CA ASP A 416 12.09 -12.54 26.57
C ASP A 416 10.70 -12.88 26.01
N PHE A 417 10.66 -13.74 25.00
CA PHE A 417 9.43 -14.13 24.32
C PHE A 417 8.56 -15.08 25.14
N ALA A 418 9.16 -15.88 26.04
CA ALA A 418 8.40 -16.77 26.92
C ALA A 418 7.72 -15.98 28.05
N ALA A 419 8.42 -14.98 28.60
CA ALA A 419 7.88 -14.13 29.65
C ALA A 419 7.09 -12.92 29.12
N ALA A 420 7.19 -12.62 27.82
CA ALA A 420 6.73 -11.39 27.19
C ALA A 420 7.19 -10.15 27.99
N ARG A 421 8.49 -10.10 28.31
CA ARG A 421 9.11 -9.02 29.09
C ARG A 421 10.23 -8.37 28.31
N MET A 422 10.36 -7.05 28.50
CA MET A 422 11.43 -6.28 27.88
C MET A 422 12.18 -5.42 28.89
N SER A 423 13.45 -5.20 28.60
CA SER A 423 14.28 -4.18 29.22
C SER A 423 15.17 -3.54 28.18
N GLY A 424 15.61 -2.31 28.42
CA GLY A 424 16.50 -1.65 27.50
C GLY A 424 17.06 -0.35 28.05
N VAL A 425 17.92 0.26 27.24
CA VAL A 425 18.54 1.54 27.54
C VAL A 425 18.58 2.38 26.27
N MET A 426 18.30 3.67 26.43
CA MET A 426 18.40 4.69 25.40
C MET A 426 19.48 5.70 25.80
N ARG A 427 20.31 6.15 24.86
CA ARG A 427 21.38 7.14 25.09
C ARG A 427 21.17 8.35 24.18
N PRO A 428 20.24 9.24 24.54
CA PRO A 428 19.88 10.38 23.68
C PRO A 428 20.93 11.50 23.72
N VAL A 429 21.09 12.11 22.55
CA VAL A 429 21.90 13.30 22.27
C VAL A 429 20.97 14.38 21.72
N ALA A 430 20.85 15.49 22.42
CA ALA A 430 20.14 16.67 21.94
C ALA A 430 21.07 17.52 21.07
N THR A 431 20.63 17.85 19.85
CA THR A 431 21.33 18.78 18.97
C THR A 431 20.51 20.05 18.80
N ASP A 432 21.06 21.19 19.20
CA ASP A 432 20.45 22.50 19.05
C ASP A 432 20.28 22.80 17.56
N ARG A 433 19.05 23.12 17.14
CA ARG A 433 18.69 23.20 15.73
C ARG A 433 19.38 24.34 14.97
N ASP A 434 19.69 25.43 15.65
CA ASP A 434 20.28 26.62 15.03
C ASP A 434 21.82 26.56 15.02
N SER A 435 22.41 26.16 16.14
CA SER A 435 23.86 26.19 16.35
C SER A 435 24.56 24.88 16.03
N GLY A 436 23.82 23.78 15.93
CA GLY A 436 24.36 22.43 15.77
C GLY A 436 25.10 21.90 16.99
N GLN A 437 25.08 22.61 18.13
CA GLN A 437 25.72 22.17 19.36
C GLN A 437 25.05 20.91 19.91
N ARG A 438 25.86 19.96 20.40
CA ARG A 438 25.42 18.64 20.85
C ARG A 438 25.54 18.50 22.36
N TYR A 439 24.53 17.88 22.98
CA TYR A 439 24.44 17.65 24.42
C TYR A 439 24.06 16.21 24.71
N GLU A 440 24.95 15.48 25.37
CA GLU A 440 24.70 14.12 25.86
C GLU A 440 23.78 14.16 27.06
N LEU A 441 22.64 13.45 27.01
CA LEU A 441 21.63 13.51 28.08
C LEU A 441 21.73 12.34 29.08
N GLY A 442 22.73 11.48 28.91
CA GLY A 442 22.94 10.30 29.75
C GLY A 442 21.97 9.15 29.45
N ALA A 443 22.24 7.99 30.06
CA ALA A 443 21.46 6.77 29.82
C ALA A 443 20.08 6.82 30.48
N GLN A 444 19.05 6.45 29.72
CA GLN A 444 17.67 6.31 30.15
C GLN A 444 17.27 4.83 30.04
N ASN A 445 17.17 4.16 31.19
CA ASN A 445 16.72 2.77 31.24
C ASN A 445 15.20 2.71 31.15
N PHE A 446 14.70 1.63 30.55
CA PHE A 446 13.28 1.35 30.47
C PHE A 446 13.00 -0.15 30.60
N ALA A 447 11.79 -0.45 31.03
CA ALA A 447 11.30 -1.82 31.14
C ALA A 447 9.82 -1.87 30.77
N GLY A 448 9.35 -3.05 30.38
CA GLY A 448 7.97 -3.25 30.00
C GLY A 448 7.59 -4.70 29.79
N SER A 449 6.37 -4.89 29.30
CA SER A 449 5.78 -6.21 29.09
C SER A 449 4.83 -6.21 27.91
N SER A 450 4.48 -7.40 27.44
CA SER A 450 3.43 -7.65 26.48
C SER A 450 2.67 -8.93 26.81
N ILE A 451 1.90 -9.43 25.86
CA ILE A 451 1.25 -10.73 25.86
C ILE A 451 2.10 -11.68 25.00
N VAL A 452 2.29 -12.92 25.45
CA VAL A 452 3.04 -13.95 24.70
C VAL A 452 2.42 -14.15 23.32
N GLY A 453 3.27 -14.10 22.28
CA GLY A 453 2.85 -14.20 20.88
C GLY A 453 2.22 -12.93 20.30
N SER A 454 2.12 -11.85 21.08
CA SER A 454 1.76 -10.54 20.53
C SER A 454 2.97 -9.93 19.85
N SER A 455 2.73 -9.31 18.70
CA SER A 455 3.73 -8.54 17.97
C SER A 455 3.87 -7.10 18.48
N SER A 456 3.01 -6.63 19.38
CA SER A 456 3.13 -5.31 20.01
C SER A 456 3.76 -5.41 21.40
N PHE A 457 4.28 -4.32 21.96
CA PHE A 457 4.78 -4.26 23.34
C PHE A 457 4.70 -2.84 23.90
N SER A 458 4.70 -2.70 25.23
CA SER A 458 4.74 -1.39 25.88
C SER A 458 5.54 -1.38 27.19
N GLY A 459 6.03 -0.20 27.56
CA GLY A 459 6.85 -0.01 28.75
C GLY A 459 7.00 1.46 29.14
N GLN A 460 7.81 1.71 30.17
CA GLN A 460 8.05 3.02 30.76
C GLN A 460 9.53 3.17 31.14
N PHE A 461 10.01 4.41 31.27
CA PHE A 461 11.35 4.67 31.78
C PHE A 461 11.40 4.51 33.30
N GLU A 462 12.54 4.05 33.82
CA GLU A 462 12.69 3.76 35.25
C GLU A 462 12.66 5.01 36.13
N LYS A 463 13.08 6.16 35.58
CA LYS A 463 13.16 7.43 36.31
C LYS A 463 11.97 8.31 36.01
N GLU A 464 11.37 8.88 37.04
CA GLU A 464 10.37 9.94 36.91
C GLU A 464 10.99 11.29 36.55
N MET A 465 10.23 12.13 35.87
CA MET A 465 10.58 13.52 35.62
C MET A 465 9.36 14.41 35.59
N THR A 466 9.49 15.61 36.17
CA THR A 466 8.45 16.63 36.15
C THR A 466 8.66 17.57 34.96
N ILE A 467 7.78 17.48 33.97
CA ILE A 467 7.80 18.32 32.78
C ILE A 467 6.81 19.47 32.99
N ARG A 468 7.28 20.71 32.79
CA ARG A 468 6.44 21.90 32.93
C ARG A 468 5.24 21.84 32.00
N GLY A 469 4.04 21.98 32.57
CA GLY A 469 2.78 21.97 31.84
C GLY A 469 2.27 20.58 31.42
N ILE A 470 2.95 19.50 31.83
CA ILE A 470 2.50 18.12 31.68
C ILE A 470 2.33 17.45 33.05
N GLY A 471 3.31 17.60 33.93
CA GLY A 471 3.35 16.96 35.25
C GLY A 471 4.49 15.95 35.39
N THR A 472 4.45 15.16 36.46
CA THR A 472 5.42 14.08 36.71
C THR A 472 5.06 12.83 35.92
N THR A 473 6.03 12.26 35.21
CA THR A 473 5.83 11.05 34.39
C THR A 473 7.10 10.19 34.31
N ASN A 474 6.92 8.88 34.17
CA ASN A 474 7.96 7.93 33.76
C ASN A 474 8.13 7.87 32.23
N GLY A 475 7.36 8.66 31.47
CA GLY A 475 7.29 8.52 30.02
C GLY A 475 6.70 7.18 29.58
N SER A 476 6.83 6.89 28.29
CA SER A 476 6.29 5.68 27.69
C SER A 476 7.12 5.22 26.49
N ILE A 477 7.05 3.92 26.24
CA ILE A 477 7.52 3.25 25.03
C ILE A 477 6.40 2.34 24.56
N ASN A 478 6.02 2.45 23.30
CA ASN A 478 5.02 1.59 22.67
C ASN A 478 5.54 1.15 21.31
N GLY A 479 5.69 -0.15 21.09
CA GLY A 479 6.35 -0.67 19.90
C GLY A 479 5.70 -1.89 19.29
N GLN A 480 6.25 -2.26 18.15
CA GLN A 480 5.77 -3.27 17.23
C GLN A 480 6.97 -4.02 16.64
N PHE A 481 6.95 -5.33 16.74
CA PHE A 481 7.87 -6.22 16.02
C PHE A 481 7.49 -6.29 14.56
N THR A 482 8.53 -6.38 13.73
CA THR A 482 8.46 -6.40 12.28
C THR A 482 9.34 -7.51 11.70
N GLY A 483 9.00 -7.89 10.48
CA GLY A 483 9.64 -8.99 9.76
C GLY A 483 8.99 -10.35 10.04
N PRO A 484 9.35 -11.40 9.29
CA PRO A 484 8.69 -12.70 9.37
C PRO A 484 8.74 -13.38 10.75
N GLN A 485 9.74 -13.06 11.58
CA GLN A 485 10.02 -13.71 12.86
C GLN A 485 10.51 -12.72 13.92
N ALA A 486 10.00 -11.48 13.91
CA ALA A 486 10.39 -10.42 14.84
C ALA A 486 11.88 -10.05 14.80
N GLN A 487 12.49 -10.10 13.61
CA GLN A 487 13.92 -9.76 13.43
C GLN A 487 14.20 -8.28 13.66
N GLU A 488 13.19 -7.42 13.55
CA GLU A 488 13.31 -5.98 13.68
C GLU A 488 12.13 -5.42 14.48
N PHE A 489 12.23 -4.19 14.96
CA PHE A 489 11.13 -3.50 15.61
C PHE A 489 11.17 -2.01 15.32
N PHE A 490 10.02 -1.36 15.50
CA PHE A 490 9.97 0.06 15.78
C PHE A 490 9.17 0.35 17.05
N ALA A 491 9.44 1.48 17.69
CA ALA A 491 8.68 1.94 18.85
C ALA A 491 8.55 3.47 18.87
N LEU A 492 7.39 3.95 19.29
CA LEU A 492 7.19 5.32 19.74
C LEU A 492 7.70 5.45 21.17
N TRP A 493 8.45 6.51 21.47
CA TRP A 493 8.86 6.84 22.83
C TRP A 493 8.54 8.29 23.17
N ASN A 494 8.17 8.53 24.42
CA ASN A 494 7.96 9.87 24.97
C ASN A 494 8.54 9.94 26.38
N TYR A 495 9.30 11.00 26.65
CA TYR A 495 9.90 11.26 27.95
C TYR A 495 10.10 12.78 28.15
N GLY A 496 10.80 13.18 29.19
CA GLY A 496 11.23 14.56 29.35
C GLY A 496 12.74 14.72 29.14
N MET A 497 13.20 15.96 29.21
CA MET A 497 14.62 16.28 29.42
C MET A 497 14.76 17.58 30.19
N ILE A 498 15.95 17.79 30.77
CA ILE A 498 16.37 19.11 31.23
C ILE A 498 17.05 19.80 30.03
N ASP A 499 16.57 20.98 29.67
CA ASP A 499 17.14 21.84 28.65
C ASP A 499 18.60 22.16 29.03
N PRO A 500 19.59 21.71 28.25
CA PRO A 500 21.01 21.87 28.59
C PRO A 500 21.47 23.33 28.56
N VAL A 501 20.71 24.23 27.91
CA VAL A 501 21.05 25.65 27.81
C VAL A 501 20.37 26.46 28.90
N ASN A 502 19.06 26.28 29.09
CA ASN A 502 18.27 27.13 29.97
C ASN A 502 17.92 26.48 31.32
N GLY A 503 18.20 25.19 31.52
CA GLY A 503 17.92 24.44 32.75
C GLY A 503 16.43 24.16 33.03
N GLY A 504 15.52 24.60 32.15
CA GLY A 504 14.09 24.27 32.22
C GLY A 504 13.80 22.82 31.81
N THR A 505 12.56 22.35 31.96
CA THR A 505 12.17 21.00 31.50
C THR A 505 11.40 21.04 30.19
N LEU A 506 11.68 20.07 29.32
CA LEU A 506 11.06 19.90 27.99
C LEU A 506 10.46 18.52 27.86
N ASN A 507 9.44 18.40 27.01
CA ASN A 507 9.00 17.10 26.50
C ASN A 507 9.89 16.73 25.31
N MET A 508 10.39 15.50 25.30
CA MET A 508 11.09 14.92 24.16
C MET A 508 10.46 13.58 23.78
N GLY A 509 10.46 13.28 22.48
CA GLY A 509 9.83 12.07 21.99
C GLY A 509 10.20 11.81 20.55
N GLY A 510 9.87 10.63 20.08
CA GLY A 510 10.25 10.22 18.74
C GLY A 510 10.01 8.75 18.52
N VAL A 511 10.79 8.21 17.59
CA VAL A 511 10.78 6.81 17.24
C VAL A 511 12.12 6.15 17.52
N MET A 512 12.07 4.87 17.79
CA MET A 512 13.20 3.97 17.94
C MET A 512 13.02 2.87 16.90
N VAL A 513 14.09 2.53 16.18
CA VAL A 513 14.09 1.41 15.24
C VAL A 513 15.27 0.52 15.54
N GLY A 514 15.08 -0.80 15.47
CA GLY A 514 16.13 -1.72 15.87
C GLY A 514 16.10 -3.06 15.15
N LYS A 515 17.26 -3.70 15.18
CA LYS A 515 17.52 -4.99 14.54
C LYS A 515 18.08 -5.98 15.53
N GLN A 516 17.62 -7.21 15.42
CA GLN A 516 18.10 -8.32 16.22
C GLN A 516 19.60 -8.55 15.95
N THR A 517 20.34 -8.78 17.02
CA THR A 517 21.78 -9.02 17.02
C THR A 517 22.13 -10.42 17.52
N GLN A 518 21.28 -11.00 18.37
CA GLN A 518 21.38 -12.36 18.90
C GLN A 518 19.99 -12.97 19.10
#